data_AF-A0A9P6XKC2-F1
#
_entry.id   AF-A0A9P6XKC2-F1
#
_cell.length_a   1.000
_cell.length_b   1.000
_cell.length_c   1.000
_cell.angle_alpha   90.00
_cell.angle_beta   90.00
_cell.angle_gamma   90.00
#
_symmetry.space_group_name_H-M   'P 1'
#
loop_
_entity.id
_entity.type
_entity.pdbx_description
1 polymer ?
#
loop_
_entity_poly.entity_id
_entity_poly.type
_entity_poly.pdbx_seq_one_letter_code
_entity_poly.pdbx_strand_id
1 'polypeptide(L)'
;MSNTGTNESMQNTPSATAAFRDLLGVQKRPEDDLKNTFYQRELPVTLVRFASPEGKRLFREAMDDGYAEGFFPLTGNFTTQSEPSYCGPSSLAMVLNALEVDPKRKWKGNWRWFSDEFLHCCSSKEDMKKNGITFDNFACLAKCHCDVQVKRAFDFSFEEFKRDVELVTSTSEKFMIISFSRKTLGQTGDGHFSPIGAYNAKTNMVLVLDTARYKYPSYWCSIDTLFESMNPIDKETGRPRGYFVLSYNAERPPISLCKVKTETNDRISKAAPSKEDATESKLNWSTLAKSFCKRIPEDMWLEKPRTLEHVVQLVLRNVPPEYTSILANKSLASFSAATPDKAEEYINALFNDTTKSPLYPVVMDALYTNKKSNDTYTVIDYKAAFATLFVLGSPRMLYTSLPKELQDKLDGYRKAEDMTTIMRQEVQRISQEVTELTTTFCTCGPGWSAEDDKRDRCK
;
A
#
# COMPACT_ATOMS: atom_id res chain seq x y z
N MET A 1 78.89 -24.62 -37.43
CA MET A 1 78.77 -23.27 -38.02
C MET A 1 77.30 -22.86 -37.92
N SER A 2 77.02 -21.85 -37.07
CA SER A 2 76.12 -20.68 -37.30
C SER A 2 75.00 -20.78 -38.34
N ASN A 3 73.77 -20.26 -38.21
CA ASN A 3 73.10 -19.23 -37.38
C ASN A 3 71.57 -19.36 -37.67
N THR A 4 70.66 -19.45 -36.69
CA THR A 4 69.77 -18.39 -36.12
C THR A 4 68.85 -17.57 -37.05
N GLY A 5 67.56 -17.48 -36.65
CA GLY A 5 66.55 -16.47 -37.05
C GLY A 5 65.60 -16.94 -38.17
N THR A 6 64.26 -16.84 -38.12
CA THR A 6 63.35 -15.95 -37.39
C THR A 6 61.96 -16.61 -37.29
N ASN A 7 61.29 -16.42 -36.17
CA ASN A 7 59.94 -16.88 -35.88
C ASN A 7 59.02 -15.65 -35.99
N GLU A 8 58.42 -15.40 -37.15
CA GLU A 8 57.44 -14.33 -37.32
C GLU A 8 56.04 -14.86 -37.06
N SER A 9 55.46 -14.36 -35.97
CA SER A 9 54.05 -14.46 -35.64
C SER A 9 53.21 -13.77 -36.73
N MET A 10 52.57 -14.54 -37.60
CA MET A 10 51.45 -14.05 -38.40
C MET A 10 50.28 -13.75 -37.46
N GLN A 11 50.20 -12.49 -37.03
CA GLN A 11 48.98 -11.92 -36.46
C GLN A 11 47.87 -12.04 -37.51
N ASN A 12 46.90 -12.89 -37.21
CA ASN A 12 45.64 -12.99 -37.94
C ASN A 12 44.89 -11.66 -37.80
N THR A 13 45.15 -10.72 -38.69
CA THR A 13 44.33 -9.51 -38.83
C THR A 13 43.03 -9.96 -39.48
N PRO A 14 41.86 -9.78 -38.83
CA PRO A 14 40.60 -10.15 -39.46
C PRO A 14 40.46 -9.34 -40.75
N SER A 15 40.31 -10.04 -41.87
CA SER A 15 40.05 -9.42 -43.17
C SER A 15 38.93 -8.39 -43.02
N ALA A 16 39.10 -7.20 -43.58
CA ALA A 16 38.11 -6.12 -43.55
C ALA A 16 36.70 -6.59 -43.96
N THR A 17 36.59 -7.68 -44.73
CA THR A 17 35.32 -8.31 -45.11
C THR A 17 34.60 -9.06 -43.98
N ALA A 18 35.31 -9.60 -43.00
CA ALA A 18 34.72 -10.31 -41.86
C ALA A 18 34.13 -9.32 -40.85
N ALA A 19 34.87 -8.26 -40.51
CA ALA A 19 34.37 -7.18 -39.65
C ALA A 19 33.17 -6.45 -40.27
N PHE A 20 33.17 -6.28 -41.60
CA PHE A 20 32.05 -5.65 -42.31
C PHE A 20 30.81 -6.55 -42.38
N ARG A 21 30.96 -7.88 -42.43
CA ARG A 21 29.85 -8.84 -42.37
C ARG A 21 29.25 -8.95 -40.96
N ASP A 22 30.07 -8.80 -39.93
CA ASP A 22 29.64 -8.78 -38.54
C ASP A 22 28.84 -7.50 -38.23
N LEU A 23 29.29 -6.34 -38.75
CA LEU A 23 28.56 -5.07 -38.70
C LEU A 23 27.20 -5.12 -39.40
N LEU A 24 27.08 -5.93 -40.47
CA LEU A 24 25.83 -6.14 -41.22
C LEU A 24 24.94 -7.25 -40.63
N GLY A 25 25.34 -7.91 -39.54
CA GLY A 25 24.57 -8.96 -38.88
C GLY A 25 24.39 -10.25 -39.69
N VAL A 26 25.18 -10.45 -40.75
CA VAL A 26 24.95 -11.51 -41.76
C VAL A 26 25.36 -12.92 -41.28
N GLN A 27 26.05 -13.02 -40.15
CA GLN A 27 26.53 -14.31 -39.58
C GLN A 27 25.94 -14.68 -38.21
N LYS A 28 25.13 -13.80 -37.59
CA LYS A 28 24.52 -14.12 -36.30
C LYS A 28 23.38 -15.10 -36.53
N ARG A 29 23.56 -16.36 -36.13
CA ARG A 29 22.43 -17.29 -36.12
C ARG A 29 21.42 -16.78 -35.09
N PRO A 30 20.11 -16.78 -35.37
CA PRO A 30 19.10 -16.36 -34.40
C PRO A 30 19.24 -17.08 -33.05
N GLU A 31 19.74 -18.31 -33.07
CA GLU A 31 20.01 -19.14 -31.89
C GLU A 31 21.10 -18.57 -30.97
N ASP A 32 22.05 -17.81 -31.50
CA ASP A 32 23.11 -17.18 -30.70
C ASP A 32 22.57 -16.03 -29.84
N ASP A 33 21.49 -15.36 -30.29
CA ASP A 33 20.78 -14.32 -29.53
C ASP A 33 19.90 -14.91 -28.41
N LEU A 34 19.59 -16.20 -28.46
CA LEU A 34 18.74 -16.89 -27.48
C LEU A 34 19.55 -17.59 -26.37
N LYS A 35 20.88 -17.58 -26.44
CA LYS A 35 21.73 -18.12 -25.38
C LYS A 35 21.45 -17.41 -24.05
N ASN A 36 21.23 -18.19 -22.99
CA ASN A 36 20.87 -17.71 -21.64
C ASN A 36 19.52 -16.96 -21.54
N THR A 37 18.64 -17.15 -22.52
CA THR A 37 17.26 -16.65 -22.45
C THR A 37 16.30 -17.75 -21.97
N PHE A 38 15.12 -17.36 -21.48
CA PHE A 38 14.08 -18.28 -21.04
C PHE A 38 12.77 -17.96 -21.73
N TYR A 39 12.08 -18.98 -22.24
CA TYR A 39 10.71 -18.87 -22.75
C TYR A 39 9.78 -19.71 -21.89
N GLN A 40 9.09 -19.06 -20.95
CA GLN A 40 8.23 -19.71 -19.96
C GLN A 40 8.92 -20.82 -19.15
N ARG A 41 8.17 -21.41 -18.22
CA ARG A 41 8.55 -22.57 -17.43
C ARG A 41 7.35 -23.49 -17.29
N GLU A 42 7.62 -24.77 -17.17
CA GLU A 42 6.60 -25.76 -16.87
C GLU A 42 6.06 -25.55 -15.45
N LEU A 43 4.75 -25.62 -15.30
CA LEU A 43 4.13 -25.60 -13.98
C LEU A 43 4.44 -26.90 -13.24
N PRO A 44 4.72 -26.85 -11.92
CA PRO A 44 4.73 -28.02 -11.07
C PRO A 44 3.45 -28.85 -11.22
N VAL A 45 3.58 -30.18 -11.12
CA VAL A 45 2.46 -31.13 -11.31
C VAL A 45 1.32 -30.95 -10.30
N THR A 46 1.59 -30.27 -9.19
CA THR A 46 0.61 -29.91 -8.16
C THR A 46 -0.28 -28.73 -8.55
N LEU A 47 0.07 -28.00 -9.62
CA LEU A 47 -0.67 -26.84 -10.13
C LEU A 47 -1.35 -27.18 -11.45
N VAL A 48 -2.61 -26.78 -11.59
CA VAL A 48 -3.38 -27.03 -12.82
C VAL A 48 -3.36 -25.79 -13.69
N ARG A 49 -2.79 -25.87 -14.90
CA ARG A 49 -2.82 -24.77 -15.87
C ARG A 49 -4.25 -24.33 -16.15
N PHE A 50 -4.55 -23.03 -16.06
CA PHE A 50 -5.90 -22.49 -16.28
C PHE A 50 -6.50 -22.89 -17.64
N ALA A 51 -5.69 -22.82 -18.70
CA ALA A 51 -6.12 -23.14 -20.07
C ALA A 51 -6.21 -24.65 -20.40
N SER A 52 -5.86 -25.54 -19.46
CA SER A 52 -5.98 -27.00 -19.66
C SER A 52 -7.45 -27.46 -19.63
N PRO A 53 -7.78 -28.66 -20.14
CA PRO A 53 -9.14 -29.21 -20.02
C PRO A 53 -9.64 -29.24 -18.57
N GLU A 54 -8.76 -29.61 -17.64
CA GLU A 54 -9.06 -29.62 -16.21
C GLU A 54 -9.24 -28.21 -15.64
N GLY A 55 -8.35 -27.27 -15.97
CA GLY A 55 -8.49 -25.87 -15.56
C GLY A 55 -9.79 -25.21 -16.07
N LYS A 56 -10.24 -25.57 -17.27
CA LYS A 56 -11.54 -25.16 -17.83
C LYS A 56 -12.72 -25.83 -17.14
N ARG A 57 -12.58 -27.06 -16.65
CA ARG A 57 -13.61 -27.74 -15.84
C ARG A 57 -13.77 -27.03 -14.50
N LEU A 58 -12.67 -26.80 -13.78
CA LEU A 58 -12.65 -26.08 -12.52
C LEU A 58 -13.30 -24.70 -12.63
N PHE A 59 -12.99 -23.97 -13.71
CA PHE A 59 -13.55 -22.64 -13.96
C PHE A 59 -15.05 -22.65 -14.23
N ARG A 60 -15.55 -23.60 -15.03
CA ARG A 60 -17.00 -23.74 -15.28
C ARG A 60 -17.74 -24.03 -13.98
N GLU A 61 -17.24 -24.96 -13.18
CA GLU A 61 -17.84 -25.28 -11.88
C GLU A 61 -17.80 -24.09 -10.92
N ALA A 62 -16.69 -23.33 -10.87
CA ALA A 62 -16.61 -22.12 -10.06
C ALA A 62 -17.61 -21.05 -10.51
N MET A 63 -17.83 -20.91 -11.83
CA MET A 63 -18.79 -19.98 -12.40
C MET A 63 -20.23 -20.40 -12.11
N ASP A 64 -20.56 -21.68 -12.29
CA ASP A 64 -21.88 -22.22 -11.97
C ASP A 64 -22.22 -22.08 -10.47
N ASP A 65 -21.21 -22.18 -9.60
CA ASP A 65 -21.34 -22.01 -8.14
C ASP A 65 -21.28 -20.53 -7.70
N GLY A 66 -21.09 -19.57 -8.61
CA GLY A 66 -21.07 -18.12 -8.30
C GLY A 66 -19.77 -17.59 -7.69
N TYR A 67 -18.66 -18.34 -7.82
CA TYR A 67 -17.32 -17.99 -7.29
C TYR A 67 -16.32 -17.64 -8.40
N ALA A 68 -16.79 -16.98 -9.45
CA ALA A 68 -15.95 -16.47 -10.54
C ALA A 68 -16.26 -15.01 -10.93
N GLU A 69 -17.05 -14.28 -10.14
CA GLU A 69 -17.48 -12.91 -10.45
C GLU A 69 -16.31 -11.92 -10.50
N GLY A 70 -15.31 -12.11 -9.63
CA GLY A 70 -14.08 -11.31 -9.65
C GLY A 70 -13.25 -11.53 -10.92
N PHE A 71 -13.39 -12.67 -11.60
CA PHE A 71 -12.57 -13.02 -12.77
C PHE A 71 -12.79 -12.07 -13.94
N PHE A 72 -14.04 -11.73 -14.24
CA PHE A 72 -14.40 -10.95 -15.44
C PHE A 72 -13.77 -9.56 -15.49
N PRO A 73 -13.91 -8.71 -14.45
CA PRO A 73 -13.24 -7.41 -14.44
C PRO A 73 -11.71 -7.56 -14.36
N LEU A 74 -11.17 -8.54 -13.64
CA LEU A 74 -9.72 -8.76 -13.58
C LEU A 74 -9.15 -9.16 -14.94
N THR A 75 -9.78 -10.08 -15.67
CA THR A 75 -9.28 -10.51 -16.99
C THR A 75 -9.39 -9.42 -18.04
N GLY A 76 -10.39 -8.52 -17.94
CA GLY A 76 -10.48 -7.34 -18.78
C GLY A 76 -9.30 -6.37 -18.59
N ASN A 77 -8.65 -6.45 -17.43
CA ASN A 77 -7.53 -5.61 -17.02
C ASN A 77 -6.20 -6.36 -16.95
N PHE A 78 -6.13 -7.59 -17.47
CA PHE A 78 -5.00 -8.47 -17.24
C PHE A 78 -3.76 -8.11 -18.06
N THR A 79 -2.77 -7.51 -17.38
CA THR A 79 -1.50 -7.12 -17.97
C THR A 79 -0.34 -8.01 -17.52
N THR A 80 0.66 -8.13 -18.39
CA THR A 80 1.96 -8.68 -18.02
C THR A 80 2.71 -7.63 -17.21
N GLN A 81 3.42 -8.03 -16.14
CA GLN A 81 4.30 -7.11 -15.42
C GLN A 81 5.39 -6.54 -16.33
N SER A 82 5.58 -5.22 -16.32
CA SER A 82 6.52 -4.54 -17.23
C SER A 82 7.99 -4.85 -16.93
N GLU A 83 8.29 -5.12 -15.66
CA GLU A 83 9.63 -5.47 -15.17
C GLU A 83 9.57 -6.75 -14.32
N PRO A 84 10.64 -7.57 -14.27
CA PRO A 84 10.69 -8.78 -13.44
C PRO A 84 10.39 -8.59 -11.95
N SER A 85 10.64 -7.39 -11.43
CA SER A 85 10.42 -7.00 -10.03
C SER A 85 9.05 -6.34 -9.79
N TYR A 86 8.24 -6.09 -10.83
CA TYR A 86 6.99 -5.32 -10.76
C TYR A 86 5.73 -6.15 -10.53
N CYS A 87 5.84 -7.40 -10.05
CA CYS A 87 4.68 -8.26 -9.78
C CYS A 87 3.64 -7.59 -8.86
N GLY A 88 4.08 -6.90 -7.80
CA GLY A 88 3.20 -6.14 -6.90
C GLY A 88 2.49 -4.97 -7.58
N PRO A 89 3.21 -3.95 -8.09
CA PRO A 89 2.60 -2.83 -8.80
C PRO A 89 1.69 -3.24 -9.96
N SER A 90 2.04 -4.31 -10.69
CA SER A 90 1.20 -4.84 -11.79
C SER A 90 -0.10 -5.44 -11.29
N SER A 91 -0.04 -6.21 -10.19
CA SER A 91 -1.22 -6.76 -9.54
C SER A 91 -2.14 -5.64 -9.03
N LEU A 92 -1.57 -4.60 -8.43
CA LEU A 92 -2.32 -3.45 -7.95
C LEU A 92 -2.94 -2.65 -9.09
N ALA A 93 -2.20 -2.36 -10.18
CA ALA A 93 -2.76 -1.67 -11.34
C ALA A 93 -3.93 -2.45 -11.96
N MET A 94 -3.80 -3.78 -12.06
CA MET A 94 -4.87 -4.65 -12.54
C MET A 94 -6.14 -4.53 -11.67
N VAL A 95 -5.99 -4.59 -10.35
CA VAL A 95 -7.12 -4.46 -9.42
C VAL A 95 -7.70 -3.05 -9.40
N LEU A 96 -6.88 -1.99 -9.46
CA LEU A 96 -7.37 -0.60 -9.49
C LEU A 96 -8.20 -0.32 -10.75
N ASN A 97 -7.78 -0.83 -11.91
CA ASN A 97 -8.59 -0.70 -13.13
C ASN A 97 -9.85 -1.58 -13.07
N ALA A 98 -9.79 -2.77 -12.43
CA ALA A 98 -10.95 -3.62 -12.21
C ALA A 98 -11.99 -3.00 -11.26
N LEU A 99 -11.52 -2.21 -10.28
CA LEU A 99 -12.34 -1.37 -9.39
C LEU A 99 -12.77 -0.03 -10.04
N GLU A 100 -12.42 0.18 -11.31
CA GLU A 100 -12.71 1.41 -12.06
C GLU A 100 -12.21 2.69 -11.37
N VAL A 101 -11.10 2.59 -10.63
CA VAL A 101 -10.48 3.74 -9.98
C VAL A 101 -9.88 4.64 -11.05
N ASP A 102 -10.30 5.90 -11.05
CA ASP A 102 -9.73 6.91 -11.94
C ASP A 102 -8.39 7.43 -11.38
N PRO A 103 -7.26 7.25 -12.09
CA PRO A 103 -5.95 7.66 -11.59
C PRO A 103 -5.77 9.19 -11.55
N LYS A 104 -6.73 9.96 -12.10
CA LYS A 104 -6.72 11.44 -12.20
C LYS A 104 -5.44 12.01 -12.80
N ARG A 105 -4.76 11.22 -13.64
CA ARG A 105 -3.56 11.62 -14.38
C ARG A 105 -3.58 11.00 -15.76
N LYS A 106 -3.00 11.70 -16.73
CA LYS A 106 -2.83 11.17 -18.08
C LYS A 106 -1.87 9.99 -18.04
N TRP A 107 -2.25 8.92 -18.73
CA TRP A 107 -1.41 7.76 -19.00
C TRP A 107 -0.74 7.91 -20.37
N LYS A 108 -1.54 7.89 -21.45
CA LYS A 108 -1.09 8.02 -22.84
C LYS A 108 -2.06 8.91 -23.61
N GLY A 109 -1.54 9.94 -24.28
CA GLY A 109 -2.37 10.93 -24.95
C GLY A 109 -3.35 11.59 -23.97
N ASN A 110 -4.65 11.54 -24.26
CA ASN A 110 -5.71 12.05 -23.37
C ASN A 110 -6.32 10.98 -22.46
N TRP A 111 -5.84 9.73 -22.52
CA TRP A 111 -6.39 8.62 -21.76
C TRP A 111 -5.84 8.59 -20.34
N ARG A 112 -6.67 8.17 -19.38
CA ARG A 112 -6.31 7.93 -17.99
C ARG A 112 -6.45 6.45 -17.71
N TRP A 113 -5.41 5.85 -17.14
CA TRP A 113 -5.36 4.42 -16.87
C TRP A 113 -4.27 4.13 -15.85
N PHE A 114 -4.46 3.13 -14.98
CA PHE A 114 -3.36 2.65 -14.17
C PHE A 114 -2.45 1.73 -14.99
N SER A 115 -1.16 2.02 -14.98
CA SER A 115 -0.12 1.01 -15.22
C SER A 115 0.80 0.95 -14.02
N ASP A 116 1.49 -0.18 -13.88
CA ASP A 116 2.49 -0.44 -12.83
C ASP A 116 3.53 0.68 -12.70
N GLU A 117 3.93 1.29 -13.82
CA GLU A 117 4.83 2.44 -13.85
C GLU A 117 4.32 3.72 -13.14
N PHE A 118 3.01 3.88 -12.88
CA PHE A 118 2.45 5.09 -12.25
C PHE A 118 2.33 4.99 -10.73
N LEU A 119 2.63 3.85 -10.14
CA LEU A 119 2.45 3.55 -8.72
C LEU A 119 3.76 3.80 -7.96
N HIS A 120 3.90 4.93 -7.26
CA HIS A 120 5.17 5.33 -6.60
C HIS A 120 4.99 6.16 -5.31
N CYS A 121 3.86 6.07 -4.62
CA CYS A 121 3.61 6.93 -3.45
C CYS A 121 4.42 6.56 -2.20
N CYS A 122 4.84 5.29 -2.05
CA CYS A 122 5.56 4.79 -0.87
C CYS A 122 6.92 4.14 -1.18
N SER A 123 7.25 3.99 -2.45
CA SER A 123 8.54 3.46 -2.92
C SER A 123 8.87 4.11 -4.26
N SER A 124 10.14 4.45 -4.47
CA SER A 124 10.58 5.01 -5.74
C SER A 124 10.53 3.93 -6.84
N LYS A 125 10.43 4.35 -8.10
CA LYS A 125 10.42 3.42 -9.25
C LYS A 125 11.73 2.65 -9.32
N GLU A 126 12.82 3.32 -9.01
CA GLU A 126 14.19 2.80 -9.04
C GLU A 126 14.38 1.72 -7.97
N ASP A 127 13.90 1.97 -6.75
CA ASP A 127 13.95 0.98 -5.67
C ASP A 127 13.10 -0.25 -6.00
N MET A 128 11.87 -0.04 -6.49
CA MET A 128 11.01 -1.15 -6.90
C MET A 128 11.61 -1.94 -8.04
N LYS A 129 12.29 -1.28 -8.98
CA LYS A 129 12.90 -1.95 -10.13
C LYS A 129 14.06 -2.84 -9.68
N LYS A 130 14.84 -2.37 -8.71
CA LYS A 130 16.02 -3.08 -8.20
C LYS A 130 15.67 -4.21 -7.23
N ASN A 131 14.79 -3.94 -6.27
CA ASN A 131 14.55 -4.83 -5.13
C ASN A 131 13.17 -5.50 -5.16
N GLY A 132 12.26 -5.03 -6.01
CA GLY A 132 10.84 -5.41 -5.93
C GLY A 132 10.10 -4.59 -4.86
N ILE A 133 8.99 -5.13 -4.38
CA ILE A 133 8.18 -4.49 -3.35
C ILE A 133 7.95 -5.45 -2.19
N THR A 134 8.16 -4.97 -0.97
CA THR A 134 7.87 -5.72 0.25
C THR A 134 6.38 -5.69 0.57
N PHE A 135 5.93 -6.56 1.48
CA PHE A 135 4.53 -6.61 1.91
C PHE A 135 4.03 -5.26 2.47
N ASP A 136 4.81 -4.61 3.33
CA ASP A 136 4.44 -3.32 3.96
C ASP A 136 4.44 -2.18 2.93
N ASN A 137 5.43 -2.16 2.03
CA ASN A 137 5.48 -1.16 0.96
C ASN A 137 4.31 -1.32 -0.02
N PHE A 138 3.91 -2.56 -0.32
CA PHE A 138 2.72 -2.84 -1.11
C PHE A 138 1.45 -2.34 -0.42
N ALA A 139 1.30 -2.61 0.88
CA ALA A 139 0.15 -2.15 1.66
C ALA A 139 0.03 -0.62 1.60
N CYS A 140 1.14 0.08 1.83
CA CYS A 140 1.21 1.54 1.73
C CYS A 140 0.86 2.02 0.31
N LEU A 141 1.40 1.35 -0.71
CA LEU A 141 1.14 1.69 -2.11
C LEU A 141 -0.35 1.55 -2.46
N ALA A 142 -1.00 0.46 -2.05
CA ALA A 142 -2.41 0.21 -2.31
C ALA A 142 -3.32 1.24 -1.60
N LYS A 143 -3.03 1.58 -0.34
CA LYS A 143 -3.77 2.59 0.44
C LYS A 143 -3.75 4.00 -0.17
N CYS A 144 -2.79 4.31 -1.03
CA CYS A 144 -2.77 5.59 -1.75
C CYS A 144 -3.87 5.73 -2.82
N HIS A 145 -4.57 4.63 -3.12
CA HIS A 145 -5.43 4.51 -4.30
C HIS A 145 -6.80 3.89 -4.01
N CYS A 146 -6.93 3.05 -2.98
CA CYS A 146 -8.15 2.33 -2.65
C CYS A 146 -8.19 1.95 -1.15
N ASP A 147 -9.33 1.46 -0.68
CA ASP A 147 -9.45 0.88 0.66
C ASP A 147 -8.79 -0.50 0.68
N VAL A 148 -8.05 -0.79 1.75
CA VAL A 148 -7.26 -2.03 1.85
C VAL A 148 -7.39 -2.60 3.25
N GLN A 149 -7.82 -3.85 3.33
CA GLN A 149 -7.64 -4.68 4.52
C GLN A 149 -6.37 -5.49 4.37
N VAL A 150 -5.44 -5.31 5.30
CA VAL A 150 -4.12 -5.95 5.28
C VAL A 150 -4.13 -7.16 6.20
N LYS A 151 -3.80 -8.33 5.68
CA LYS A 151 -3.84 -9.60 6.43
C LYS A 151 -2.50 -10.29 6.30
N ARG A 152 -1.65 -10.14 7.33
CA ARG A 152 -0.34 -10.80 7.37
C ARG A 152 -0.48 -12.19 7.99
N ALA A 153 0.27 -13.16 7.47
CA ALA A 153 0.22 -14.52 7.99
C ALA A 153 0.52 -14.55 9.50
N PHE A 154 -0.13 -15.51 10.18
CA PHE A 154 -0.27 -15.62 11.64
C PHE A 154 -1.27 -14.66 12.30
N ASP A 155 -1.76 -13.62 11.61
CA ASP A 155 -2.79 -12.72 12.15
C ASP A 155 -4.24 -13.16 11.78
N PHE A 156 -4.39 -14.24 11.01
CA PHE A 156 -5.69 -14.78 10.57
C PHE A 156 -5.68 -16.32 10.55
N SER A 157 -6.86 -16.91 10.66
CA SER A 157 -7.08 -18.37 10.57
C SER A 157 -7.24 -18.84 9.12
N PHE A 158 -7.06 -20.13 8.87
CA PHE A 158 -7.35 -20.72 7.56
C PHE A 158 -8.81 -20.50 7.15
N GLU A 159 -9.74 -20.65 8.09
CA GLU A 159 -11.18 -20.45 7.88
C GLU A 159 -11.49 -19.00 7.49
N GLU A 160 -10.77 -18.04 8.06
CA GLU A 160 -10.87 -16.63 7.68
C GLU A 160 -10.34 -16.37 6.28
N PHE A 161 -9.17 -16.91 5.94
CA PHE A 161 -8.64 -16.82 4.58
C PHE A 161 -9.59 -17.42 3.54
N LYS A 162 -10.15 -18.61 3.81
CA LYS A 162 -11.12 -19.25 2.92
C LYS A 162 -12.37 -18.40 2.73
N ARG A 163 -12.92 -17.84 3.81
CA ARG A 163 -14.07 -16.95 3.75
C ARG A 163 -13.79 -15.69 2.92
N ASP A 164 -12.61 -15.12 3.05
CA ASP A 164 -12.22 -13.94 2.29
C ASP A 164 -12.01 -14.28 0.79
N VAL A 165 -11.48 -15.47 0.47
CA VAL A 165 -11.41 -15.97 -0.91
C VAL A 165 -12.82 -16.17 -1.50
N GLU A 166 -13.73 -16.79 -0.77
CA GLU A 166 -15.14 -16.95 -1.18
C GLU A 166 -15.81 -15.58 -1.40
N LEU A 167 -15.57 -14.62 -0.51
CA LEU A 167 -16.11 -13.27 -0.62
C LEU A 167 -15.62 -12.56 -1.90
N VAL A 168 -14.31 -12.46 -2.12
CA VAL A 168 -13.77 -11.71 -3.27
C VAL A 168 -14.01 -12.40 -4.62
N THR A 169 -14.34 -13.69 -4.63
CA THR A 169 -14.64 -14.42 -5.86
C THR A 169 -16.14 -14.43 -6.19
N SER A 170 -17.01 -14.07 -5.24
CA SER A 170 -18.47 -13.97 -5.42
C SER A 170 -18.98 -12.56 -5.72
N THR A 171 -18.09 -11.58 -5.83
CA THR A 171 -18.43 -10.19 -6.20
C THR A 171 -17.40 -9.60 -7.17
N SER A 172 -17.77 -8.52 -7.84
CA SER A 172 -16.88 -7.66 -8.63
C SER A 172 -16.51 -6.35 -7.91
N GLU A 173 -16.96 -6.15 -6.66
CA GLU A 173 -16.71 -4.93 -5.88
C GLU A 173 -15.45 -5.00 -5.00
N LYS A 174 -14.93 -6.21 -4.78
CA LYS A 174 -13.77 -6.48 -3.93
C LYS A 174 -12.85 -7.47 -4.61
N PHE A 175 -11.56 -7.25 -4.48
CA PHE A 175 -10.55 -8.13 -5.06
C PHE A 175 -9.50 -8.50 -4.02
N MET A 176 -8.87 -9.65 -4.20
CA MET A 176 -7.75 -10.07 -3.37
C MET A 176 -6.46 -10.09 -4.17
N ILE A 177 -5.40 -9.55 -3.57
CA ILE A 177 -4.02 -9.73 -4.01
C ILE A 177 -3.30 -10.51 -2.93
N ILE A 178 -2.65 -11.61 -3.31
CA ILE A 178 -1.86 -12.42 -2.40
C ILE A 178 -0.37 -12.13 -2.59
N SER A 179 0.37 -12.07 -1.49
CA SER A 179 1.83 -12.09 -1.43
C SER A 179 2.27 -13.46 -0.93
N PHE A 180 3.00 -14.21 -1.75
CA PHE A 180 3.33 -15.60 -1.45
C PHE A 180 4.75 -15.99 -1.88
N SER A 181 5.24 -17.12 -1.37
CA SER A 181 6.47 -17.76 -1.82
C SER A 181 6.19 -18.79 -2.91
N ARG A 182 6.75 -18.56 -4.10
CA ARG A 182 6.75 -19.52 -5.22
C ARG A 182 7.37 -20.86 -4.85
N LYS A 183 8.31 -20.89 -3.89
CA LYS A 183 8.99 -22.12 -3.46
C LYS A 183 8.01 -23.12 -2.85
N THR A 184 7.06 -22.65 -2.05
CA THR A 184 6.01 -23.50 -1.47
C THR A 184 5.15 -24.14 -2.55
N LEU A 185 4.94 -23.45 -3.66
CA LEU A 185 4.21 -23.97 -4.82
C LEU A 185 5.07 -24.81 -5.77
N GLY A 186 6.35 -25.06 -5.44
CA GLY A 186 7.31 -25.77 -6.30
C GLY A 186 7.77 -24.97 -7.52
N GLN A 187 7.43 -23.68 -7.62
CA GLN A 187 7.80 -22.81 -8.73
C GLN A 187 9.19 -22.20 -8.52
N THR A 188 9.87 -21.88 -9.62
CA THR A 188 11.15 -21.15 -9.55
C THR A 188 10.97 -19.70 -9.08
N GLY A 189 11.95 -19.19 -8.33
CA GLY A 189 11.89 -17.88 -7.69
C GLY A 189 11.43 -17.98 -6.23
N ASP A 190 11.10 -16.85 -5.62
CA ASP A 190 10.62 -16.80 -4.23
C ASP A 190 9.39 -15.89 -4.13
N GLY A 191 9.51 -14.68 -3.57
CA GLY A 191 8.38 -13.77 -3.39
C GLY A 191 7.68 -13.40 -4.70
N HIS A 192 6.35 -13.42 -4.68
CA HIS A 192 5.50 -12.99 -5.80
C HIS A 192 4.19 -12.39 -5.30
N PHE A 193 3.59 -11.54 -6.13
CA PHE A 193 2.26 -10.97 -5.91
C PHE A 193 1.37 -11.26 -7.11
N SER A 194 0.13 -11.69 -6.89
CA SER A 194 -0.87 -11.85 -7.96
C SER A 194 -2.30 -11.78 -7.43
N PRO A 195 -3.27 -11.34 -8.25
CA PRO A 195 -4.68 -11.38 -7.87
C PRO A 195 -5.29 -12.78 -7.92
N ILE A 196 -6.34 -12.98 -7.12
CA ILE A 196 -7.19 -14.16 -7.14
C ILE A 196 -8.36 -13.93 -8.10
N GLY A 197 -8.54 -14.84 -9.05
CA GLY A 197 -9.57 -14.73 -10.08
C GLY A 197 -10.86 -15.47 -9.79
N ALA A 198 -10.78 -16.67 -9.22
CA ALA A 198 -11.93 -17.55 -9.01
C ALA A 198 -11.64 -18.60 -7.93
N TYR A 199 -12.69 -19.21 -7.39
CA TYR A 199 -12.59 -20.29 -6.41
C TYR A 199 -13.52 -21.45 -6.79
N ASN A 200 -12.98 -22.66 -6.82
CA ASN A 200 -13.77 -23.88 -7.00
C ASN A 200 -13.93 -24.56 -5.63
N ALA A 201 -15.13 -24.46 -5.06
CA ALA A 201 -15.44 -25.02 -3.74
C ALA A 201 -15.44 -26.55 -3.71
N LYS A 202 -15.77 -27.21 -4.84
CA LYS A 202 -15.85 -28.67 -4.96
C LYS A 202 -14.51 -29.36 -4.75
N THR A 203 -13.43 -28.77 -5.27
CA THR A 203 -12.07 -29.30 -5.15
C THR A 203 -11.14 -28.42 -4.31
N ASN A 204 -11.66 -27.38 -3.66
CA ASN A 204 -10.89 -26.39 -2.90
C ASN A 204 -9.71 -25.77 -3.68
N MET A 205 -9.94 -25.43 -4.96
CA MET A 205 -8.91 -24.87 -5.83
C MET A 205 -9.13 -23.38 -6.05
N VAL A 206 -8.06 -22.59 -6.00
CA VAL A 206 -8.05 -21.14 -6.19
C VAL A 206 -7.31 -20.80 -7.48
N LEU A 207 -7.91 -19.97 -8.34
CA LEU A 207 -7.30 -19.49 -9.57
C LEU A 207 -6.42 -18.26 -9.29
N VAL A 208 -5.11 -18.40 -9.50
CA VAL A 208 -4.14 -17.31 -9.39
C VAL A 208 -3.88 -16.72 -10.78
N LEU A 209 -4.17 -15.43 -10.94
CA LEU A 209 -3.92 -14.68 -12.17
C LEU A 209 -2.48 -14.16 -12.20
N ASP A 210 -1.53 -15.05 -12.53
CA ASP A 210 -0.10 -14.75 -12.48
C ASP A 210 0.31 -13.62 -13.44
N THR A 211 0.75 -12.49 -12.89
CA THR A 211 1.20 -11.30 -13.64
C THR A 211 2.54 -11.52 -14.36
N ALA A 212 3.33 -12.53 -13.97
CA ALA A 212 4.56 -12.95 -14.65
C ALA A 212 4.25 -13.85 -15.86
N ARG A 213 3.40 -13.37 -16.79
CA ARG A 213 2.85 -14.15 -17.91
C ARG A 213 3.90 -14.69 -18.89
N TYR A 214 5.09 -14.07 -18.93
CA TYR A 214 6.24 -14.55 -19.69
C TYR A 214 6.93 -15.77 -19.03
N LYS A 215 6.63 -16.06 -17.76
CA LYS A 215 7.23 -17.12 -16.96
C LYS A 215 6.26 -18.28 -16.73
N TYR A 216 5.07 -18.01 -16.20
CA TYR A 216 4.04 -19.03 -16.00
C TYR A 216 2.70 -18.54 -16.54
N PRO A 217 1.84 -19.43 -17.06
CA PRO A 217 0.43 -19.09 -17.28
C PRO A 217 -0.28 -18.91 -15.93
N SER A 218 -1.51 -18.38 -15.93
CA SER A 218 -2.39 -18.51 -14.76
C SER A 218 -2.69 -19.98 -14.46
N TYR A 219 -2.88 -20.30 -13.18
CA TYR A 219 -3.03 -21.67 -12.70
C TYR A 219 -3.98 -21.76 -11.51
N TRP A 220 -4.53 -22.94 -11.31
CA TRP A 220 -5.23 -23.32 -10.10
C TRP A 220 -4.24 -23.95 -9.12
N CYS A 221 -4.39 -23.60 -7.85
CA CYS A 221 -3.63 -24.11 -6.71
C CYS A 221 -4.60 -24.55 -5.61
N SER A 222 -4.26 -25.57 -4.82
CA SER A 222 -5.03 -25.87 -3.60
C SER A 222 -5.03 -24.66 -2.67
N ILE A 223 -6.18 -24.35 -2.06
CA ILE A 223 -6.29 -23.28 -1.08
C ILE A 223 -5.38 -23.50 0.13
N ASP A 224 -5.14 -24.76 0.53
CA ASP A 224 -4.24 -25.11 1.63
C ASP A 224 -2.79 -24.76 1.29
N THR A 225 -2.32 -25.18 0.11
CA THR A 225 -0.97 -24.84 -0.38
C THR A 225 -0.81 -23.34 -0.56
N LEU A 226 -1.86 -22.65 -1.00
CA LEU A 226 -1.84 -21.20 -1.15
C LEU A 226 -1.78 -20.49 0.22
N PHE A 227 -2.51 -20.99 1.22
CA PHE A 227 -2.42 -20.52 2.60
C PHE A 227 -1.00 -20.71 3.18
N GLU A 228 -0.46 -21.92 3.06
CA GLU A 228 0.90 -22.25 3.50
C GLU A 228 1.98 -21.40 2.81
N SER A 229 1.75 -20.99 1.56
CA SER A 229 2.70 -20.19 0.79
C SER A 229 2.91 -18.78 1.32
N MET A 230 2.05 -18.30 2.22
CA MET A 230 2.18 -17.00 2.87
C MET A 230 3.07 -17.06 4.13
N ASN A 231 3.23 -18.24 4.74
CA ASN A 231 3.98 -18.43 5.99
C ASN A 231 5.49 -18.21 5.89
N PRO A 232 6.18 -18.58 4.79
CA PRO A 232 7.63 -18.38 4.69
C PRO A 232 8.02 -16.92 4.88
N ILE A 233 9.03 -16.71 5.72
CA ILE A 233 9.58 -15.39 6.01
C ILE A 233 10.22 -14.79 4.75
N ASP A 234 9.85 -13.54 4.46
CA ASP A 234 10.55 -12.73 3.48
C ASP A 234 11.91 -12.30 4.06
N LYS A 235 12.99 -12.64 3.36
CA LYS A 235 14.36 -12.39 3.80
C LYS A 235 14.70 -10.91 3.89
N GLU A 236 14.01 -10.06 3.10
CA GLU A 236 14.27 -8.61 3.12
C GLU A 236 13.71 -7.96 4.39
N THR A 237 12.54 -8.41 4.85
CA THR A 237 11.84 -7.79 5.98
C THR A 237 11.95 -8.57 7.28
N GLY A 238 12.34 -9.84 7.25
CA GLY A 238 12.31 -10.73 8.41
C GLY A 238 10.89 -11.07 8.88
N ARG A 239 9.86 -10.77 8.07
CA ARG A 239 8.44 -10.97 8.41
C ARG A 239 7.76 -11.91 7.40
N PRO A 240 6.67 -12.61 7.77
CA PRO A 240 5.94 -13.48 6.85
C PRO A 240 5.15 -12.66 5.83
N ARG A 241 4.60 -13.31 4.79
CA ARG A 241 3.80 -12.64 3.76
C ARG A 241 2.32 -12.61 4.16
N GLY A 242 1.38 -12.70 3.22
CA GLY A 242 -0.05 -12.57 3.52
C GLY A 242 -0.89 -12.19 2.30
N TYR A 243 -2.04 -11.57 2.53
CA TYR A 243 -2.90 -11.08 1.45
C TYR A 243 -3.52 -9.72 1.79
N PHE A 244 -4.16 -9.14 0.77
CA PHE A 244 -4.83 -7.85 0.82
C PHE A 244 -6.21 -8.01 0.23
N VAL A 245 -7.24 -7.50 0.89
CA VAL A 245 -8.59 -7.34 0.31
C VAL A 245 -8.77 -5.88 -0.03
N LEU A 246 -8.99 -5.58 -1.31
CA LEU A 246 -9.05 -4.23 -1.86
C LEU A 246 -10.48 -3.93 -2.31
N SER A 247 -10.95 -2.73 -2.01
CA SER A 247 -12.25 -2.20 -2.46
C SER A 247 -12.15 -0.71 -2.74
N TYR A 248 -13.13 -0.18 -3.47
CA TYR A 248 -13.18 1.25 -3.75
C TYR A 248 -14.61 1.76 -3.76
N ASN A 249 -14.84 2.88 -3.08
CA ASN A 249 -16.10 3.60 -3.14
C ASN A 249 -15.88 4.95 -3.84
N ALA A 250 -16.43 5.11 -5.05
CA ALA A 250 -16.30 6.35 -5.82
C ALA A 250 -17.00 7.56 -5.17
N GLU A 251 -18.07 7.33 -4.40
CA GLU A 251 -18.75 8.38 -3.63
C GLU A 251 -17.98 8.76 -2.36
N ARG A 252 -17.10 7.88 -1.88
CA ARG A 252 -16.31 8.05 -0.66
C ARG A 252 -14.87 7.58 -0.87
N PRO A 253 -14.10 8.24 -1.77
CA PRO A 253 -12.73 7.83 -2.03
C PRO A 253 -11.87 7.99 -0.78
N PRO A 254 -10.90 7.08 -0.55
CA PRO A 254 -10.05 7.11 0.63
C PRO A 254 -9.21 8.39 0.68
N ILE A 255 -9.17 9.06 1.84
CA ILE A 255 -8.28 10.20 2.05
C ILE A 255 -6.86 9.65 2.22
N SER A 256 -6.11 9.61 1.12
CA SER A 256 -4.74 9.13 1.09
C SER A 256 -3.83 10.07 1.89
N LEU A 257 -3.51 9.68 3.14
CA LEU A 257 -2.54 10.38 3.98
C LEU A 257 -1.12 10.43 3.39
N CYS A 258 -0.82 9.58 2.41
CA CYS A 258 0.51 9.37 1.81
C CYS A 258 0.90 10.34 0.69
N LYS A 259 -0.05 11.05 0.06
CA LYS A 259 0.30 12.00 -0.99
C LYS A 259 0.61 13.31 -0.28
N VAL A 260 1.86 13.64 -0.01
CA VAL A 260 2.26 15.02 0.30
C VAL A 260 3.09 15.52 -0.87
N LYS A 261 2.63 16.59 -1.53
CA LYS A 261 3.42 17.36 -2.48
C LYS A 261 3.55 18.72 -1.82
N THR A 262 4.76 19.12 -1.50
CA THR A 262 5.11 20.51 -1.21
C THR A 262 4.93 21.27 -2.52
N GLU A 263 3.83 22.00 -2.67
CA GLU A 263 3.76 23.04 -3.69
C GLU A 263 4.63 24.19 -3.18
N THR A 264 5.90 24.21 -3.59
CA THR A 264 6.68 25.43 -3.54
C THR A 264 6.11 26.37 -4.59
N ASN A 265 5.62 27.52 -4.14
CA ASN A 265 5.27 28.67 -4.96
C ASN A 265 6.46 29.07 -5.83
N ASP A 266 6.53 28.55 -7.05
CA ASP A 266 7.37 29.08 -8.11
C ASP A 266 6.75 30.40 -8.60
N ARG A 267 6.97 31.45 -7.82
CA ARG A 267 6.87 32.86 -8.18
C ARG A 267 7.36 33.68 -6.99
N ILE A 268 8.66 33.96 -6.97
CA ILE A 268 9.27 35.29 -6.77
C ILE A 268 10.80 35.13 -6.63
N SER A 269 11.50 36.00 -7.35
CA SER A 269 12.92 36.40 -7.25
C SER A 269 14.02 35.43 -7.67
N LYS A 270 14.59 35.76 -8.85
CA LYS A 270 15.99 35.56 -9.21
C LYS A 270 16.90 36.17 -8.14
N ALA A 271 17.65 35.36 -7.41
CA ALA A 271 18.93 35.73 -6.80
C ALA A 271 19.73 34.45 -6.48
N ALA A 272 21.05 34.51 -6.65
CA ALA A 272 21.99 33.39 -6.59
C ALA A 272 21.96 32.63 -5.24
N PRO A 273 22.30 31.32 -5.21
CA PRO A 273 22.26 30.55 -3.99
C PRO A 273 23.46 30.87 -3.09
N SER A 274 23.18 31.44 -1.91
CA SER A 274 24.08 31.37 -0.77
C SER A 274 24.00 29.97 -0.16
N LYS A 275 25.16 29.36 0.09
CA LYS A 275 25.31 28.13 0.86
C LYS A 275 24.91 28.40 2.31
N GLU A 276 23.79 27.86 2.76
CA GLU A 276 23.54 27.46 4.15
C GLU A 276 22.24 26.65 4.22
N ASP A 277 22.26 25.66 5.10
CA ASP A 277 21.33 24.54 5.29
C ASP A 277 19.84 24.74 4.90
N ALA A 278 19.40 23.96 3.92
CA ALA A 278 18.00 23.58 3.76
C ALA A 278 17.91 22.05 3.78
N THR A 279 17.68 21.49 4.96
CA THR A 279 17.30 20.09 5.12
C THR A 279 15.88 19.91 4.58
N GLU A 280 15.81 19.47 3.33
CA GLU A 280 14.60 19.03 2.62
C GLU A 280 13.84 18.00 3.47
N SER A 281 12.75 18.41 4.13
CA SER A 281 11.94 17.54 4.98
C SER A 281 11.04 16.63 4.14
N LYS A 282 11.62 15.54 3.62
CA LYS A 282 10.84 14.37 3.19
C LYS A 282 10.00 13.88 4.37
N LEU A 283 8.68 14.05 4.30
CA LEU A 283 7.73 13.43 5.24
C LEU A 283 7.85 11.91 5.15
N ASN A 284 8.63 11.35 6.06
CA ASN A 284 8.96 9.95 6.13
C ASN A 284 8.00 9.29 7.13
N TRP A 285 7.25 8.27 6.68
CA TRP A 285 6.35 7.47 7.53
C TRP A 285 7.06 6.88 8.74
N SER A 286 8.37 6.60 8.66
CA SER A 286 9.16 6.18 9.83
C SER A 286 9.25 7.29 10.90
N THR A 287 9.21 8.57 10.53
CA THR A 287 9.19 9.68 11.48
C THR A 287 7.84 9.80 12.18
N LEU A 288 6.73 9.67 11.44
CA LEU A 288 5.38 9.70 12.03
C LEU A 288 5.13 8.46 12.91
N ALA A 289 5.53 7.29 12.43
CA ALA A 289 5.50 6.06 13.22
C ALA A 289 6.38 6.16 14.47
N LYS A 290 7.60 6.74 14.39
CA LYS A 290 8.43 7.03 15.57
C LYS A 290 7.75 8.02 16.53
N SER A 291 7.04 9.02 16.03
CA SER A 291 6.26 9.92 16.89
C SER A 291 5.20 9.14 17.67
N PHE A 292 4.45 8.25 17.01
CA PHE A 292 3.44 7.43 17.67
C PHE A 292 4.00 6.35 18.61
N CYS A 293 5.05 5.65 18.19
CA CYS A 293 5.62 4.53 18.92
C CYS A 293 6.44 4.97 20.13
N LYS A 294 7.00 6.18 20.09
CA LYS A 294 8.03 6.60 21.03
C LYS A 294 7.76 8.00 21.59
N ARG A 295 7.74 9.04 20.75
CA ARG A 295 7.72 10.43 21.25
C ARG A 295 6.44 10.79 21.99
N ILE A 296 5.27 10.45 21.44
CA ILE A 296 3.99 10.75 22.08
C ILE A 296 3.87 10.01 23.42
N PRO A 297 4.07 8.68 23.51
CA PRO A 297 4.07 7.98 24.79
C PRO A 297 5.10 8.50 25.80
N GLU A 298 6.34 8.79 25.36
CA GLU A 298 7.40 9.34 26.21
C GLU A 298 7.02 10.73 26.76
N ASP A 299 6.55 11.64 25.91
CA ASP A 299 6.14 12.99 26.31
C ASP A 299 4.93 12.95 27.24
N MET A 300 3.95 12.07 26.99
CA MET A 300 2.81 11.85 27.87
C MET A 300 3.25 11.37 29.26
N TRP A 301 4.27 10.50 29.32
CA TRP A 301 4.84 10.01 30.58
C TRP A 301 5.67 11.07 31.33
N LEU A 302 6.44 11.87 30.59
CA LEU A 302 7.33 12.88 31.16
C LEU A 302 6.57 14.12 31.65
N GLU A 303 5.66 14.65 30.84
CA GLU A 303 4.95 15.90 31.14
C GLU A 303 3.70 15.69 32.01
N LYS A 304 3.17 14.46 32.07
CA LYS A 304 2.01 14.08 32.90
C LYS A 304 0.86 15.09 32.80
N PRO A 305 0.32 15.31 31.59
CA PRO A 305 -0.72 16.30 31.36
C PRO A 305 -1.94 16.03 32.24
N ARG A 306 -2.49 17.11 32.82
CA ARG A 306 -3.65 17.05 33.73
C ARG A 306 -4.94 17.60 33.13
N THR A 307 -4.84 18.23 31.96
CA THR A 307 -5.99 18.75 31.22
C THR A 307 -5.98 18.22 29.80
N LEU A 308 -7.13 18.22 29.16
CA LEU A 308 -7.28 17.65 27.83
C LEU A 308 -6.63 18.52 26.76
N GLU A 309 -6.60 19.83 26.98
CA GLU A 309 -5.92 20.81 26.14
C GLU A 309 -4.42 20.48 26.07
N HIS A 310 -3.79 20.18 27.20
CA HIS A 310 -2.38 19.80 27.26
C HIS A 310 -2.12 18.45 26.56
N VAL A 311 -3.04 17.48 26.69
CA VAL A 311 -2.99 16.22 25.93
C VAL A 311 -3.04 16.47 24.43
N VAL A 312 -3.97 17.29 23.97
CA VAL A 312 -4.11 17.64 22.55
C VAL A 312 -2.85 18.37 22.05
N GLN A 313 -2.33 19.34 22.81
CA GLN A 313 -1.08 20.03 22.48
C GLN A 313 0.10 19.07 22.34
N LEU A 314 0.24 18.08 23.23
CA LEU A 314 1.29 17.07 23.17
C LEU A 314 1.19 16.19 21.92
N VAL A 315 -0.02 15.75 21.57
CA VAL A 315 -0.25 14.96 20.36
C VAL A 315 0.09 15.80 19.12
N LEU A 316 -0.45 17.02 19.04
CA LEU A 316 -0.27 17.89 17.86
C LEU A 316 1.16 18.42 17.73
N ARG A 317 1.90 18.63 18.83
CA ARG A 317 3.34 19.00 18.80
C ARG A 317 4.20 17.92 18.15
N ASN A 318 3.81 16.66 18.31
CA ASN A 318 4.53 15.51 17.78
C ASN A 318 4.10 15.09 16.38
N VAL A 319 3.03 15.69 15.86
CA VAL A 319 2.55 15.53 14.48
C VAL A 319 3.01 16.74 13.67
N PRO A 320 3.77 16.57 12.57
CA PRO A 320 4.24 17.68 11.76
C PRO A 320 3.08 18.64 11.36
N PRO A 321 3.20 19.97 11.56
CA PRO A 321 2.14 20.93 11.21
C PRO A 321 1.74 20.90 9.74
N GLU A 322 2.68 20.51 8.88
CA GLU A 322 2.50 20.28 7.44
C GLU A 322 1.45 19.19 7.19
N TYR A 323 1.33 18.20 8.07
CA TYR A 323 0.34 17.13 7.95
C TYR A 323 -1.10 17.66 8.07
N THR A 324 -1.36 18.51 9.07
CA THR A 324 -2.69 19.11 9.28
C THR A 324 -3.13 20.04 8.12
N SER A 325 -2.17 20.77 7.55
CA SER A 325 -2.42 21.76 6.49
C SER A 325 -2.52 21.10 5.11
N ILE A 326 -1.72 20.06 4.86
CA ILE A 326 -1.65 19.38 3.55
C ILE A 326 -2.81 18.38 3.37
N LEU A 327 -3.29 17.76 4.45
CA LEU A 327 -4.43 16.84 4.38
C LEU A 327 -5.75 17.57 4.18
N ALA A 328 -5.94 18.72 4.85
CA ALA A 328 -7.08 19.61 4.59
C ALA A 328 -7.12 20.05 3.11
N ASN A 329 -5.98 20.51 2.57
CA ASN A 329 -5.89 20.96 1.18
C ASN A 329 -6.00 19.82 0.15
N LYS A 330 -5.59 18.59 0.49
CA LYS A 330 -5.65 17.44 -0.43
C LYS A 330 -6.98 16.73 -0.44
N SER A 331 -7.70 16.71 0.68
CA SER A 331 -9.13 16.37 0.67
C SER A 331 -9.90 17.30 -0.25
N LEU A 332 -9.51 18.58 -0.41
CA LEU A 332 -10.14 19.45 -1.42
C LEU A 332 -9.67 19.13 -2.85
N ALA A 333 -8.38 18.83 -3.05
CA ALA A 333 -7.79 18.64 -4.39
C ALA A 333 -8.03 17.27 -5.04
N SER A 334 -8.21 16.18 -4.27
CA SER A 334 -8.42 14.83 -4.83
C SER A 334 -9.82 14.59 -5.40
N PHE A 335 -10.77 15.47 -5.09
CA PHE A 335 -12.19 15.29 -5.39
C PHE A 335 -12.70 16.15 -6.56
N SER A 336 -11.94 17.11 -7.04
CA SER A 336 -12.36 18.13 -8.03
C SER A 336 -12.60 17.65 -9.48
N ALA A 337 -12.60 16.35 -9.76
CA ALA A 337 -12.42 15.86 -11.14
C ALA A 337 -13.42 14.80 -11.66
N ALA A 338 -14.57 14.56 -11.02
CA ALA A 338 -15.68 13.83 -11.66
C ALA A 338 -17.06 14.06 -11.00
N THR A 339 -17.12 14.27 -9.68
CA THR A 339 -18.35 14.61 -8.93
C THR A 339 -18.02 15.65 -7.85
N PRO A 340 -17.65 16.89 -8.23
CA PRO A 340 -17.17 17.91 -7.29
C PRO A 340 -18.17 18.18 -6.17
N ASP A 341 -19.46 18.30 -6.53
CA ASP A 341 -20.51 18.75 -5.62
C ASP A 341 -20.75 17.75 -4.47
N LYS A 342 -20.95 16.46 -4.76
CA LYS A 342 -21.20 15.43 -3.73
C LYS A 342 -20.01 15.19 -2.79
N ALA A 343 -18.81 15.36 -3.31
CA ALA A 343 -17.58 15.16 -2.58
C ALA A 343 -17.26 16.35 -1.66
N GLU A 344 -17.42 17.55 -2.20
CA GLU A 344 -17.34 18.78 -1.43
C GLU A 344 -18.44 18.80 -0.36
N GLU A 345 -19.66 18.36 -0.69
CA GLU A 345 -20.73 18.10 0.28
C GLU A 345 -20.30 17.11 1.37
N TYR A 346 -19.66 15.98 1.02
CA TYR A 346 -19.18 15.01 2.00
C TYR A 346 -18.12 15.60 2.93
N ILE A 347 -17.13 16.32 2.40
CA ILE A 347 -16.05 16.92 3.18
C ILE A 347 -16.58 18.05 4.06
N ASN A 348 -17.43 18.91 3.50
CA ASN A 348 -18.07 19.98 4.24
C ASN A 348 -18.99 19.40 5.32
N ALA A 349 -19.73 18.33 5.03
CA ALA A 349 -20.53 17.61 6.02
C ALA A 349 -19.65 16.98 7.10
N LEU A 350 -18.55 16.30 6.76
CA LEU A 350 -17.61 15.72 7.70
C LEU A 350 -17.02 16.78 8.63
N PHE A 351 -16.53 17.90 8.09
CA PHE A 351 -15.94 18.95 8.92
C PHE A 351 -17.00 19.70 9.72
N ASN A 352 -18.18 19.97 9.17
CA ASN A 352 -19.31 20.56 9.89
C ASN A 352 -19.86 19.62 10.97
N ASP A 353 -19.81 18.32 10.78
CA ASP A 353 -20.16 17.36 11.83
C ASP A 353 -19.06 17.30 12.89
N THR A 354 -17.80 17.44 12.48
CA THR A 354 -16.68 17.49 13.41
C THR A 354 -16.73 18.74 14.31
N THR A 355 -17.19 19.89 13.80
CA THR A 355 -17.35 21.10 14.64
C THR A 355 -18.41 20.94 15.75
N LYS A 356 -19.35 20.00 15.59
CA LYS A 356 -20.35 19.64 16.60
C LYS A 356 -19.81 18.69 17.67
N SER A 357 -18.61 18.14 17.47
CA SER A 357 -17.98 17.26 18.45
C SER A 357 -17.69 18.04 19.74
N PRO A 358 -18.00 17.48 20.93
CA PRO A 358 -17.64 18.10 22.20
C PRO A 358 -16.12 18.27 22.40
N LEU A 359 -15.29 17.53 21.64
CA LEU A 359 -13.84 17.67 21.65
C LEU A 359 -13.33 18.86 20.82
N TYR A 360 -14.12 19.35 19.85
CA TYR A 360 -13.69 20.40 18.93
C TYR A 360 -13.30 21.71 19.64
N PRO A 361 -14.06 22.23 20.62
CA PRO A 361 -13.67 23.43 21.36
C PRO A 361 -12.35 23.26 22.12
N VAL A 362 -12.12 22.08 22.73
CA VAL A 362 -10.87 21.76 23.44
C VAL A 362 -9.68 21.79 22.48
N VAL A 363 -9.87 21.27 21.27
CA VAL A 363 -8.84 21.29 20.23
C VAL A 363 -8.59 22.70 19.71
N MET A 364 -9.63 23.53 19.58
CA MET A 364 -9.50 24.94 19.21
C MET A 364 -8.69 25.71 20.26
N ASP A 365 -8.98 25.53 21.54
CA ASP A 365 -8.26 26.19 22.64
C ASP A 365 -6.81 25.70 22.74
N ALA A 366 -6.58 24.41 22.49
CA ALA A 366 -5.24 23.82 22.43
C ALA A 366 -4.39 24.40 21.30
N LEU A 367 -4.99 24.63 20.12
CA LEU A 367 -4.32 25.17 18.94
C LEU A 367 -4.11 26.69 19.01
N TYR A 368 -5.05 27.43 19.59
CA TYR A 368 -5.09 28.88 19.57
C TYR A 368 -5.14 29.47 20.98
N THR A 369 -4.10 29.20 21.77
CA THR A 369 -3.95 29.64 23.18
C THR A 369 -4.08 31.15 23.42
N ASN A 370 -4.00 31.98 22.38
CA ASN A 370 -4.09 33.45 22.45
C ASN A 370 -5.40 34.04 21.92
N LYS A 371 -6.39 33.24 21.50
CA LYS A 371 -7.71 33.75 21.09
C LYS A 371 -8.70 33.67 22.26
N LYS A 372 -9.35 34.79 22.58
CA LYS A 372 -10.38 34.86 23.62
C LYS A 372 -11.57 33.98 23.22
N SER A 373 -12.05 33.18 24.18
CA SER A 373 -13.12 32.16 24.11
C SER A 373 -14.52 32.63 23.69
N ASN A 374 -14.67 33.85 23.15
CA ASN A 374 -15.98 34.47 22.86
C ASN A 374 -16.24 34.74 21.37
N ASP A 375 -15.31 34.43 20.47
CA ASP A 375 -15.59 34.52 19.03
C ASP A 375 -16.36 33.28 18.59
N THR A 376 -17.64 33.44 18.27
CA THR A 376 -18.42 32.44 17.54
C THR A 376 -17.67 32.07 16.26
N TYR A 377 -17.24 30.82 16.13
CA TYR A 377 -16.53 30.31 14.95
C TYR A 377 -17.46 30.29 13.73
N THR A 378 -17.57 31.41 13.02
CA THR A 378 -18.44 31.53 11.83
C THR A 378 -17.86 30.85 10.59
N VAL A 379 -16.58 30.46 10.63
CA VAL A 379 -15.86 29.76 9.55
C VAL A 379 -15.26 28.48 10.13
N ILE A 380 -15.45 27.36 9.43
CA ILE A 380 -14.89 26.05 9.82
C ILE A 380 -13.36 26.15 9.84
N ASP A 381 -12.76 25.93 11.01
CA ASP A 381 -11.31 25.79 11.10
C ASP A 381 -10.93 24.35 10.71
N TYR A 382 -10.45 24.19 9.47
CA TYR A 382 -10.04 22.90 8.93
C TYR A 382 -8.90 22.24 9.71
N LYS A 383 -7.99 23.03 10.30
CA LYS A 383 -6.88 22.48 11.09
C LYS A 383 -7.39 21.88 12.38
N ALA A 384 -8.30 22.57 13.06
CA ALA A 384 -8.90 22.07 14.29
C ALA A 384 -9.86 20.91 14.05
N ALA A 385 -10.62 20.93 12.94
CA ALA A 385 -11.52 19.84 12.60
C ALA A 385 -10.70 18.57 12.33
N PHE A 386 -9.63 18.68 11.55
CA PHE A 386 -8.73 17.56 11.33
C PHE A 386 -8.05 17.07 12.62
N ALA A 387 -7.52 17.98 13.44
CA ALA A 387 -6.91 17.63 14.71
C ALA A 387 -7.90 16.90 15.63
N THR A 388 -9.18 17.29 15.61
CA THR A 388 -10.25 16.61 16.33
C THR A 388 -10.47 15.19 15.82
N LEU A 389 -10.64 14.99 14.50
CA LEU A 389 -10.77 13.66 13.90
C LEU A 389 -9.57 12.76 14.21
N PHE A 390 -8.36 13.33 14.17
CA PHE A 390 -7.13 12.61 14.44
C PHE A 390 -7.02 12.16 15.90
N VAL A 391 -7.36 13.03 16.87
CA VAL A 391 -7.37 12.67 18.30
C VAL A 391 -8.45 11.64 18.61
N LEU A 392 -9.61 11.71 17.93
CA LEU A 392 -10.67 10.70 18.06
C LEU A 392 -10.25 9.35 17.45
N GLY A 393 -9.59 9.36 16.29
CA GLY A 393 -9.09 8.15 15.62
C GLY A 393 -7.85 7.55 16.28
N SER A 394 -7.07 8.34 17.02
CA SER A 394 -5.83 7.88 17.64
C SER A 394 -6.05 6.63 18.55
N PRO A 395 -5.22 5.58 18.47
CA PRO A 395 -5.40 4.37 19.26
C PRO A 395 -5.44 4.66 20.77
N ARG A 396 -6.29 3.95 21.51
CA ARG A 396 -6.36 4.05 22.98
C ARG A 396 -5.01 3.88 23.65
N MET A 397 -4.14 3.09 23.04
CA MET A 397 -2.80 2.80 23.57
C MET A 397 -1.88 4.00 23.68
N LEU A 398 -2.14 5.07 22.93
CA LEU A 398 -1.38 6.32 23.06
C LEU A 398 -1.68 7.06 24.36
N TYR A 399 -2.79 6.72 25.04
CA TYR A 399 -3.34 7.47 26.16
C TYR A 399 -3.34 6.70 27.48
N THR A 400 -2.80 5.48 27.51
CA THR A 400 -2.83 4.63 28.72
C THR A 400 -2.01 5.16 29.89
N SER A 401 -1.06 6.07 29.64
CA SER A 401 -0.28 6.75 30.68
C SER A 401 -1.01 7.95 31.32
N LEU A 402 -2.16 8.36 30.77
CA LEU A 402 -2.94 9.49 31.31
C LEU A 402 -3.68 9.12 32.59
N PRO A 403 -4.02 10.10 33.45
CA PRO A 403 -4.97 9.90 34.53
C PRO A 403 -6.29 9.29 34.03
N LYS A 404 -6.87 8.37 34.80
CA LYS A 404 -8.11 7.65 34.43
C LYS A 404 -9.25 8.60 34.05
N GLU A 405 -9.38 9.73 34.74
CA GLU A 405 -10.37 10.75 34.43
C GLU A 405 -10.25 11.32 33.00
N LEU A 406 -9.02 11.53 32.50
CA LEU A 406 -8.80 12.01 31.14
C LEU A 406 -9.03 10.91 30.09
N GLN A 407 -8.68 9.66 30.41
CA GLN A 407 -8.99 8.51 29.57
C GLN A 407 -10.51 8.33 29.42
N ASP A 408 -11.25 8.40 30.53
CA ASP A 408 -12.71 8.28 30.56
C ASP A 408 -13.38 9.43 29.78
N LYS A 409 -12.84 10.66 29.86
CA LYS A 409 -13.31 11.81 29.05
C LYS A 409 -13.07 11.59 27.55
N LEU A 410 -11.88 11.14 27.16
CA LEU A 410 -11.55 10.82 25.75
C LEU A 410 -12.42 9.69 25.20
N ASP A 411 -12.65 8.65 26.00
CA ASP A 411 -13.56 7.56 25.64
C ASP A 411 -15.01 8.02 25.57
N GLY A 412 -15.40 8.98 26.41
CA GLY A 412 -16.67 9.70 26.32
C GLY A 412 -16.86 10.31 24.94
N TYR A 413 -15.88 11.06 24.43
CA TYR A 413 -15.97 11.70 23.10
C TYR A 413 -15.92 10.72 21.93
N ARG A 414 -15.52 9.48 22.16
CA ARG A 414 -15.50 8.40 21.15
C ARG A 414 -16.80 7.59 21.13
N LYS A 415 -17.80 7.95 21.94
CA LYS A 415 -19.09 7.26 21.94
C LYS A 415 -19.82 7.46 20.60
N ALA A 416 -20.47 6.40 20.16
CA ALA A 416 -21.18 6.38 18.88
C ALA A 416 -22.32 7.40 18.81
N GLU A 417 -22.92 7.76 19.94
CA GLU A 417 -24.03 8.71 20.07
C GLU A 417 -23.63 10.15 19.74
N ASP A 418 -22.36 10.50 19.95
CA ASP A 418 -21.82 11.85 19.73
C ASP A 418 -21.22 12.02 18.32
N MET A 419 -21.28 10.98 17.48
CA MET A 419 -20.71 10.98 16.13
C MET A 419 -21.75 10.65 15.07
N THR A 420 -21.81 11.48 14.03
CA THR A 420 -22.57 11.16 12.82
C THR A 420 -21.97 9.94 12.13
N THR A 421 -22.75 9.28 11.26
CA THR A 421 -22.29 8.10 10.52
C THR A 421 -21.03 8.38 9.71
N ILE A 422 -20.94 9.57 9.12
CA ILE A 422 -19.79 10.03 8.33
C ILE A 422 -18.55 10.17 9.22
N MET A 423 -18.70 10.90 10.34
CA MET A 423 -17.61 11.12 11.29
C MET A 423 -17.11 9.81 11.90
N ARG A 424 -18.01 8.90 12.27
CA ARG A 424 -17.68 7.59 12.85
C ARG A 424 -16.85 6.73 11.90
N GLN A 425 -17.23 6.67 10.63
CA GLN A 425 -16.51 5.90 9.62
C GLN A 425 -15.09 6.44 9.41
N GLU A 426 -14.93 7.76 9.33
CA GLU A 426 -13.61 8.37 9.15
C GLU A 426 -12.73 8.17 10.39
N VAL A 427 -13.28 8.35 11.59
CA VAL A 427 -12.58 8.06 12.86
C VAL A 427 -12.12 6.60 12.92
N GLN A 428 -12.99 5.66 12.52
CA GLN A 428 -12.63 4.24 12.47
C GLN A 428 -11.52 3.96 11.45
N ARG A 429 -11.57 4.60 10.26
CA ARG A 429 -10.53 4.45 9.24
C ARG A 429 -9.19 4.98 9.73
N ILE A 430 -9.15 6.20 10.29
CA ILE A 430 -7.95 6.79 10.90
C ILE A 430 -7.43 5.87 12.00
N SER A 431 -8.31 5.32 12.84
CA SER A 431 -7.91 4.43 13.91
C SER A 431 -7.26 3.15 13.42
N GLN A 432 -7.82 2.54 12.39
CA GLN A 432 -7.24 1.37 11.75
C GLN A 432 -5.88 1.71 11.12
N GLU A 433 -5.78 2.82 10.39
CA GLU A 433 -4.53 3.24 9.76
C GLU A 433 -3.41 3.48 10.81
N VAL A 434 -3.70 4.20 11.90
CA VAL A 434 -2.73 4.47 12.97
C VAL A 434 -2.39 3.20 13.75
N THR A 435 -3.35 2.29 13.96
CA THR A 435 -3.09 0.98 14.60
C THR A 435 -2.20 0.09 13.72
N GLU A 436 -2.42 0.08 12.41
CA GLU A 436 -1.58 -0.68 11.47
C GLU A 436 -0.16 -0.10 11.37
N LEU A 437 -0.03 1.24 11.38
CA LEU A 437 1.28 1.89 11.42
C LEU A 437 2.04 1.53 12.69
N THR A 438 1.37 1.58 13.82
CA THR A 438 2.00 1.30 15.11
C THR A 438 2.34 -0.18 15.28
N THR A 439 1.47 -1.11 14.86
CA THR A 439 1.82 -2.55 14.83
C THR A 439 2.96 -2.89 13.86
N THR A 440 3.14 -2.10 12.80
CA THR A 440 4.22 -2.29 11.81
C THR A 440 5.58 -1.77 12.29
N PHE A 441 5.61 -0.69 13.08
CA PHE A 441 6.83 0.02 13.42
C PHE A 441 7.16 0.05 14.92
N CYS A 442 6.22 -0.23 15.82
CA CYS A 442 6.44 -0.22 17.27
C CYS A 442 6.85 -1.62 17.75
N THR A 443 8.12 -1.81 18.08
CA THR A 443 8.62 -3.01 18.76
C THR A 443 8.61 -2.79 20.28
N CYS A 444 7.70 -3.47 20.99
CA CYS A 444 7.62 -3.59 22.45
C CYS A 444 7.40 -2.26 23.23
N GLY A 445 6.15 -1.96 23.60
CA GLY A 445 5.82 -0.97 24.63
C GLY A 445 4.72 -1.50 25.58
N PRO A 446 4.50 -0.89 26.75
CA PRO A 446 3.43 -1.31 27.66
C PRO A 446 2.06 -1.18 26.98
N GLY A 447 1.39 -2.31 26.76
CA GLY A 447 0.04 -2.38 26.18
C GLY A 447 -0.04 -2.57 24.65
N TRP A 448 1.10 -2.76 23.98
CA TRP A 448 1.14 -3.04 22.53
C TRP A 448 1.00 -4.53 22.18
N SER A 449 0.87 -5.42 23.18
CA SER A 449 0.67 -6.86 23.00
C SER A 449 -0.36 -7.41 23.99
N ALA A 450 -1.18 -8.36 23.51
CA ALA A 450 -2.01 -9.20 24.36
C ALA A 450 -1.11 -9.97 25.35
N GLU A 451 -1.60 -10.22 26.56
CA GLU A 451 -0.78 -10.67 27.70
C GLU A 451 -0.01 -12.00 27.46
N ASP A 452 -0.42 -12.80 26.47
CA ASP A 452 0.24 -14.05 26.09
C ASP A 452 1.46 -13.89 25.17
N ASP A 453 1.64 -12.74 24.49
CA ASP A 453 2.71 -12.53 23.49
C ASP A 453 3.98 -11.90 24.09
N LYS A 454 4.05 -11.75 25.43
CA LYS A 454 5.15 -11.10 26.15
C LYS A 454 6.44 -11.93 26.24
N ARG A 455 6.41 -13.24 25.98
CA ARG A 455 7.58 -14.11 26.29
C ARG A 455 8.55 -14.37 25.15
N ASP A 456 8.13 -14.25 23.88
CA ASP A 456 8.98 -14.68 22.76
C ASP A 456 9.42 -13.57 21.79
N ARG A 457 8.93 -12.33 21.91
CA ARG A 457 9.25 -11.25 20.95
C ARG A 457 10.24 -10.18 21.44
N CYS A 458 10.60 -10.16 22.73
CA CYS A 458 11.56 -9.18 23.25
C CYS A 458 12.68 -9.94 23.99
N LYS A 459 13.62 -10.52 23.22
CA LYS A 459 14.95 -10.92 23.67
C LYS A 459 16.00 -10.26 22.79
#